data_AF-A0A7Y4RQU7-F1
#
_entry.id   AF-A0A7Y4RQU7-F1
#
_cell.length_a   1.000
_cell.length_b   1.000
_cell.length_c   1.000
_cell.angle_alpha   90.00
_cell.angle_beta   90.00
_cell.angle_gamma   90.00
#
_symmetry.space_group_name_H-M   'P 1'
#
loop_
_entity.id
_entity.type
_entity.pdbx_description
1 polymer ?
#
loop_
_entity_poly.entity_id
_entity_poly.type
_entity_poly.pdbx_seq_one_letter_code
_entity_poly.pdbx_strand_id
1 'polypeptide(L)'
;MDRPPIERAALLIGSDGRIEAIGPSDSIPSPPDAESLDLGDAVLLPGLVNAHTHLELTGFEEAAPEGEFREWIQTIRRIKAARSGDEWLDAARQGIRDCWAAGVTTIADTGDSGAVIEALAELGGSGIVYHEVFGPHPDQCEESLTGMAARVGELARFTGPRVRLGVSPHAPYTVSGPLYARVAAWAKHRAMPIAVHVAESMEETR
;
A
#
# COMPACT_ATOMS: atom_id res chain seq x y z
N MET A 1 -11.14 -4.78 -20.23
CA MET A 1 -11.33 -3.51 -20.96
C MET A 1 -12.52 -3.72 -21.84
N ASP A 2 -13.64 -3.10 -21.48
CA ASP A 2 -14.95 -3.55 -21.97
C ASP A 2 -15.45 -2.63 -23.10
N ARG A 3 -14.62 -1.68 -23.52
CA ARG A 3 -14.87 -0.67 -24.55
C ARG A 3 -13.58 -0.37 -25.33
N PRO A 4 -13.69 0.01 -26.62
CA PRO A 4 -12.55 0.48 -27.39
C PRO A 4 -11.99 1.80 -26.81
N PRO A 5 -10.71 2.13 -27.11
CA PRO A 5 -10.14 3.43 -26.76
C PRO A 5 -10.90 4.57 -27.45
N ILE A 6 -10.90 5.75 -26.82
CA ILE A 6 -11.41 6.97 -27.44
C ILE A 6 -10.25 7.56 -28.26
N GLU A 7 -10.38 7.53 -29.58
CA GLU A 7 -9.39 8.13 -30.47
C GLU A 7 -9.48 9.67 -30.41
N ARG A 8 -8.33 10.34 -30.50
CA ARG A 8 -8.22 11.80 -30.44
C ARG A 8 -8.96 12.38 -29.23
N ALA A 9 -8.80 11.74 -28.07
CA ALA A 9 -9.50 12.14 -26.86
C ALA A 9 -8.94 13.43 -26.25
N ALA A 10 -9.80 14.13 -25.52
CA ALA A 10 -9.39 15.14 -24.54
C ALA A 10 -10.09 14.87 -23.19
N LEU A 11 -9.47 15.36 -22.12
CA LEU A 11 -10.03 15.34 -20.77
C LEU A 11 -10.02 16.74 -20.20
N LEU A 12 -11.12 17.13 -19.57
CA LEU A 12 -11.17 18.33 -18.75
C LEU A 12 -11.00 17.93 -17.29
N ILE A 13 -10.01 18.52 -16.62
CA ILE A 13 -9.73 18.29 -15.21
C ILE A 13 -10.13 19.56 -14.44
N GLY A 14 -10.99 19.39 -13.45
CA GLY A 14 -11.43 20.47 -12.57
C GLY A 14 -10.32 20.93 -11.62
N SER A 15 -10.51 22.08 -10.99
CA SER A 15 -9.55 22.65 -10.03
C SER A 15 -9.34 21.79 -8.78
N ASP A 16 -10.23 20.82 -8.52
CA ASP A 16 -10.12 19.83 -7.45
C ASP A 16 -9.39 18.54 -7.88
N GLY A 17 -8.89 18.49 -9.12
CA GLY A 17 -8.18 17.34 -9.68
C GLY A 17 -9.08 16.22 -10.18
N ARG A 18 -10.41 16.41 -10.27
CA ARG A 18 -11.34 15.41 -10.81
C ARG A 18 -11.55 15.59 -12.31
N ILE A 19 -11.79 14.48 -13.01
CA ILE A 19 -12.20 14.52 -14.41
C ILE A 19 -13.65 15.02 -14.49
N GLU A 20 -13.86 16.17 -15.14
CA GLU A 20 -15.17 16.78 -15.36
C GLU A 20 -15.79 16.34 -16.69
N ALA A 21 -14.96 16.10 -17.71
CA ALA A 21 -15.40 15.60 -19.01
C ALA A 21 -14.32 14.75 -19.68
N ILE A 22 -14.74 13.73 -20.44
CA ILE A 22 -13.87 12.88 -21.27
C ILE A 22 -14.60 12.49 -22.55
N GLY A 23 -13.91 12.54 -23.69
CA GLY A 23 -14.50 12.27 -24.99
C GLY A 23 -13.60 12.69 -26.15
N PRO A 24 -14.09 12.57 -27.40
CA PRO A 24 -13.41 13.12 -28.57
C PRO A 24 -13.09 14.61 -28.38
N SER A 25 -11.91 15.05 -28.81
CA SER A 25 -11.38 16.39 -28.49
C SER A 25 -12.30 17.55 -28.90
N ASP A 26 -13.07 17.37 -29.97
CA ASP A 26 -14.04 18.35 -30.48
C ASP A 26 -15.35 18.43 -29.66
N SER A 27 -15.58 17.47 -28.78
CA SER A 27 -16.75 17.41 -27.89
C SER A 27 -16.48 17.91 -26.48
N ILE A 28 -15.22 18.21 -26.14
CA ILE A 28 -14.81 18.58 -24.78
C ILE A 28 -14.80 20.10 -24.63
N PRO A 29 -15.40 20.66 -23.55
CA PRO A 29 -15.32 22.08 -23.28
C PRO A 29 -13.87 22.54 -23.12
N SER A 30 -13.54 23.69 -23.69
CA SER A 30 -12.25 24.37 -23.50
C SER A 30 -12.49 25.75 -22.89
N PRO A 31 -12.67 25.84 -21.55
CA PRO A 31 -12.82 27.12 -20.86
C PRO A 31 -11.62 28.04 -21.15
N PRO A 32 -11.81 29.38 -21.24
CA PRO A 32 -10.72 30.31 -21.54
C PRO A 32 -9.55 30.27 -20.56
N ASP A 33 -9.82 29.94 -19.29
CA ASP A 33 -8.83 29.89 -18.22
C ASP A 33 -8.22 28.48 -18.04
N ALA A 34 -8.60 27.51 -18.87
CA ALA A 34 -8.05 26.16 -18.79
C ALA A 34 -6.65 26.10 -19.43
N GLU A 35 -5.69 25.53 -18.70
CA GLU A 35 -4.39 25.17 -19.27
C GLU A 35 -4.56 23.99 -20.24
N SER A 36 -3.98 24.10 -21.43
CA SER A 36 -4.02 23.06 -22.45
C SER A 36 -2.67 22.39 -22.60
N LEU A 37 -2.66 21.06 -22.52
CA LEU A 37 -1.47 20.22 -22.71
C LEU A 37 -1.76 19.19 -23.80
N ASP A 38 -1.06 19.32 -24.93
CA ASP A 38 -1.07 18.32 -26.00
C ASP A 38 0.00 17.25 -25.72
N LEU A 39 -0.46 16.00 -25.56
CA LEU A 39 0.41 14.85 -25.29
C LEU A 39 0.98 14.21 -26.56
N GLY A 40 0.55 14.66 -27.76
CA GLY A 40 0.95 14.09 -29.03
C GLY A 40 0.44 12.66 -29.23
N ASP A 41 1.28 11.79 -29.81
CA ASP A 41 0.96 10.38 -30.02
C ASP A 41 1.17 9.58 -28.72
N ALA A 42 0.19 9.71 -27.82
CA ALA A 42 0.21 9.11 -26.50
C ALA A 42 -1.12 8.42 -26.18
N VAL A 43 -1.03 7.40 -25.32
CA VAL A 43 -2.20 6.75 -24.72
C VAL A 43 -2.29 7.18 -23.27
N LEU A 44 -3.41 7.79 -22.89
CA LEU A 44 -3.71 8.09 -21.50
C LEU A 44 -4.53 6.96 -20.89
N LEU A 45 -4.08 6.48 -19.73
CA LEU A 45 -4.75 5.45 -18.94
C LEU A 45 -4.94 5.95 -17.51
N PRO A 46 -5.91 5.41 -16.75
CA PRO A 46 -5.92 5.58 -15.31
C PRO A 46 -4.58 5.11 -14.71
N GLY A 47 -4.11 5.80 -13.68
CA GLY A 47 -2.97 5.34 -12.90
C GLY A 47 -3.24 3.96 -12.31
N LEU A 48 -2.21 3.11 -12.29
CA LEU A 48 -2.32 1.74 -11.82
C LEU A 48 -2.52 1.70 -10.29
N VAL A 49 -3.21 0.67 -9.83
CA VAL A 49 -3.36 0.37 -8.40
C VAL A 49 -2.50 -0.85 -8.07
N ASN A 50 -1.47 -0.66 -7.25
CA ASN A 50 -0.76 -1.79 -6.65
C ASN A 50 -1.52 -2.23 -5.41
N ALA A 51 -2.22 -3.37 -5.51
CA ALA A 51 -3.15 -3.84 -4.49
C ALA A 51 -2.47 -4.53 -3.29
N HIS A 52 -1.16 -4.81 -3.37
CA HIS A 52 -0.40 -5.37 -2.27
C HIS A 52 1.11 -5.18 -2.50
N THR A 53 1.81 -4.59 -1.53
CA THR A 53 3.27 -4.41 -1.56
C THR A 53 3.85 -4.27 -0.15
N HIS A 54 5.17 -4.36 -0.04
CA HIS A 54 5.96 -4.15 1.18
C HIS A 54 7.08 -3.15 0.90
N LEU A 55 6.75 -1.87 0.71
CA LEU A 55 7.70 -0.84 0.27
C LEU A 55 8.75 -0.50 1.32
N GLU A 56 8.52 -0.84 2.58
CA GLU A 56 9.55 -0.76 3.62
C GLU A 56 10.76 -1.66 3.28
N LEU A 57 10.57 -2.72 2.49
CA LEU A 57 11.62 -3.65 2.06
C LEU A 57 12.41 -3.17 0.83
N THR A 58 12.12 -1.99 0.29
CA THR A 58 12.86 -1.41 -0.85
C THR A 58 14.37 -1.40 -0.55
N GLY A 59 15.18 -1.90 -1.50
CA GLY A 59 16.62 -2.03 -1.35
C GLY A 59 17.10 -3.40 -0.86
N PHE A 60 16.20 -4.38 -0.65
CA PHE A 60 16.56 -5.74 -0.21
C PHE A 60 16.78 -6.71 -1.37
N GLU A 61 16.63 -6.27 -2.62
CA GLU A 61 16.63 -7.12 -3.83
C GLU A 61 17.89 -7.97 -3.96
N GLU A 62 19.05 -7.39 -3.63
CA GLU A 62 20.34 -8.11 -3.67
C GLU A 62 20.58 -8.98 -2.43
N ALA A 63 20.00 -8.61 -1.28
CA ALA A 63 20.27 -9.23 0.01
C ALA A 63 19.37 -10.44 0.31
N ALA A 64 18.22 -10.55 -0.35
CA ALA A 64 17.26 -11.63 -0.21
C ALA A 64 16.87 -12.21 -1.58
N PRO A 65 17.79 -12.91 -2.28
CA PRO A 65 17.51 -13.50 -3.58
C PRO A 65 16.39 -14.53 -3.50
N GLU A 66 15.71 -14.74 -4.63
CA GLU A 66 14.68 -15.77 -4.77
C GLU A 66 15.21 -17.15 -4.39
N GLY A 67 14.41 -17.91 -3.63
CA GLY A 67 14.78 -19.22 -3.10
C GLY A 67 13.62 -19.86 -2.34
N GLU A 68 13.92 -20.90 -1.57
CA GLU A 68 12.93 -21.57 -0.73
C GLU A 68 12.28 -20.57 0.24
N PHE A 69 10.94 -20.54 0.27
CA PHE A 69 10.16 -19.52 0.98
C PHE A 69 10.58 -19.34 2.44
N ARG A 70 10.82 -20.44 3.14
CA ARG A 70 11.26 -20.44 4.54
C ARG A 70 12.65 -19.82 4.71
N GLU A 71 13.58 -20.04 3.80
CA GLU A 71 14.93 -19.46 3.88
C GLU A 71 14.90 -17.98 3.53
N TRP A 72 14.08 -17.62 2.54
CA TRP A 72 13.84 -16.24 2.14
C TRP A 72 13.26 -15.41 3.31
N ILE A 73 12.18 -15.87 3.95
CA ILE A 73 11.56 -15.11 5.06
C ILE A 73 12.50 -14.96 6.26
N GLN A 74 13.36 -15.96 6.52
CA GLN A 74 14.39 -15.86 7.56
C GLN A 74 15.47 -14.84 7.22
N THR A 75 15.86 -14.75 5.95
CA THR A 75 16.80 -13.75 5.46
C THR A 75 16.22 -12.35 5.58
N ILE A 76 14.99 -12.14 5.10
CA ILE A 76 14.27 -10.88 5.26
C ILE A 76 14.25 -10.46 6.73
N ARG A 77 13.80 -11.34 7.64
CA ARG A 77 13.75 -11.05 9.09
C ARG A 77 15.10 -10.59 9.66
N ARG A 78 16.22 -11.19 9.24
CA ARG A 78 17.56 -10.78 9.68
C ARG A 78 17.93 -9.39 9.18
N ILE A 79 17.65 -9.08 7.92
CA ILE A 79 17.95 -7.78 7.33
C ILE A 79 17.07 -6.69 7.96
N LYS A 80 15.77 -6.97 8.16
CA LYS A 80 14.83 -6.07 8.85
C LYS A 80 15.37 -5.66 10.23
N ALA A 81 15.89 -6.61 11.00
CA ALA A 81 16.40 -6.36 12.36
C ALA A 81 17.62 -5.43 12.42
N ALA A 82 18.34 -5.24 11.32
CA ALA A 82 19.50 -4.35 11.24
C ALA A 82 19.15 -2.93 10.77
N ARG A 83 17.92 -2.68 10.30
CA ARG A 83 17.51 -1.41 9.69
C ARG A 83 16.97 -0.44 10.73
N SER A 84 17.49 0.79 10.72
CA SER A 84 17.08 1.89 11.60
C SER A 84 15.83 2.62 11.08
N GLY A 85 15.21 3.45 11.93
CA GLY A 85 13.99 4.21 11.58
C GLY A 85 14.15 5.11 10.36
N ASP A 86 15.27 5.84 10.26
CA ASP A 86 15.53 6.73 9.12
C ASP A 86 15.71 5.93 7.82
N GLU A 87 16.41 4.79 7.89
CA GLU A 87 16.59 3.91 6.74
C GLU A 87 15.29 3.27 6.26
N TRP A 88 14.33 3.02 7.16
CA TRP A 88 12.97 2.58 6.79
C TRP A 88 12.22 3.66 6.02
N LEU A 89 12.30 4.91 6.49
CA LEU A 89 11.61 6.03 5.86
C LEU A 89 12.18 6.33 4.47
N ASP A 90 13.51 6.29 4.32
CA ASP A 90 14.16 6.46 3.02
C ASP A 90 13.81 5.33 2.04
N ALA A 91 13.72 4.08 2.52
CA ALA A 91 13.21 2.96 1.72
C ALA A 91 11.81 3.24 1.18
N ALA A 92 10.91 3.63 2.09
CA ALA A 92 9.51 3.88 1.77
C ALA A 92 9.36 5.01 0.75
N ARG A 93 10.10 6.11 0.93
CA ARG A 93 10.14 7.22 -0.04
C ARG A 93 10.61 6.76 -1.40
N GLN A 94 11.67 5.97 -1.46
CA GLN A 94 12.21 5.44 -2.72
C GLN A 94 11.18 4.53 -3.40
N GLY A 95 10.62 3.55 -2.69
CA GLY A 95 9.64 2.61 -3.23
C GLY A 95 8.36 3.30 -3.74
N ILE A 96 7.91 4.37 -3.07
CA ILE A 96 6.78 5.19 -3.56
C ILE A 96 7.14 5.90 -4.89
N ARG A 97 8.34 6.47 -4.99
CA ARG A 97 8.79 7.13 -6.24
C ARG A 97 8.94 6.11 -7.38
N ASP A 98 9.42 4.92 -7.08
CA ASP A 98 9.55 3.84 -8.07
C ASP A 98 8.17 3.37 -8.56
N CYS A 99 7.18 3.26 -7.66
CA CYS A 99 5.79 3.03 -8.02
C CYS A 99 5.27 4.12 -8.98
N TRP A 100 5.52 5.39 -8.69
CA TRP A 100 5.08 6.50 -9.55
C TRP A 100 5.76 6.48 -10.92
N ALA A 101 7.06 6.19 -10.96
CA ALA A 101 7.80 6.05 -12.22
C ALA A 101 7.26 4.89 -13.08
N ALA A 102 6.73 3.84 -12.45
CA ALA A 102 6.05 2.72 -13.10
C ALA A 102 4.55 2.98 -13.40
N GLY A 103 4.03 4.18 -13.13
CA GLY A 103 2.63 4.55 -13.39
C GLY A 103 1.63 4.06 -12.33
N VAL A 104 2.10 3.54 -11.18
CA VAL A 104 1.26 3.18 -10.03
C VAL A 104 0.97 4.43 -9.22
N THR A 105 -0.28 4.88 -9.16
CA THR A 105 -0.67 6.10 -8.43
C THR A 105 -1.38 5.83 -7.11
N THR A 106 -1.75 4.57 -6.83
CA THR A 106 -2.43 4.17 -5.60
C THR A 106 -1.87 2.86 -5.09
N ILE A 107 -1.51 2.83 -3.81
CA ILE A 107 -0.73 1.75 -3.21
C ILE A 107 -1.50 1.17 -2.01
N ALA A 108 -1.62 -0.15 -1.95
CA ALA A 108 -1.97 -0.87 -0.75
C ALA A 108 -0.70 -1.54 -0.20
N ASP A 109 -0.16 -0.96 0.86
CA ASP A 109 1.11 -1.39 1.46
C ASP A 109 0.86 -2.11 2.79
N THR A 110 1.67 -3.12 3.09
CA THR A 110 1.60 -3.91 4.32
C THR A 110 2.97 -3.89 4.98
N GLY A 111 3.04 -3.62 6.29
CA GLY A 111 4.31 -3.59 7.03
C GLY A 111 4.17 -3.23 8.50
N ASP A 112 5.25 -3.36 9.26
CA ASP A 112 5.28 -3.13 10.72
C ASP A 112 6.08 -1.89 11.15
N SER A 113 6.89 -1.30 10.26
CA SER A 113 7.70 -0.11 10.61
C SER A 113 6.85 1.16 10.82
N GLY A 114 5.78 1.31 10.04
CA GLY A 114 5.01 2.55 9.93
C GLY A 114 5.64 3.62 9.02
N ALA A 115 6.78 3.32 8.39
CA ALA A 115 7.48 4.28 7.53
C ALA A 115 6.69 4.64 6.26
N VAL A 116 5.95 3.69 5.69
CA VAL A 116 5.24 3.90 4.41
C VAL A 116 4.06 4.86 4.55
N ILE A 117 3.30 4.82 5.65
CA ILE A 117 2.20 5.76 5.85
C ILE A 117 2.71 7.19 6.09
N GLU A 118 3.83 7.32 6.79
CA GLU A 118 4.51 8.61 6.98
C GLU A 118 5.02 9.16 5.63
N ALA A 119 5.72 8.34 4.85
CA ALA A 119 6.21 8.72 3.53
C ALA A 119 5.07 9.09 2.55
N LEU A 120 3.96 8.33 2.55
CA LEU A 120 2.79 8.66 1.74
C LEU A 120 2.19 10.02 2.12
N ALA A 121 2.09 10.31 3.43
CA ALA A 121 1.57 11.59 3.91
C ALA A 121 2.51 12.75 3.55
N GLU A 122 3.82 12.58 3.72
CA GLU A 122 4.85 13.56 3.38
C GLU A 122 4.87 13.88 1.89
N LEU A 123 4.80 12.86 1.04
CA LEU A 123 4.93 13.00 -0.42
C LEU A 123 3.61 13.37 -1.12
N GLY A 124 2.48 13.41 -0.40
CA GLY A 124 1.15 13.65 -1.00
C GLY A 124 0.61 12.47 -1.82
N GLY A 125 1.03 11.26 -1.47
CA GLY A 125 0.63 10.02 -2.13
C GLY A 125 -0.82 9.62 -1.84
N SER A 126 -1.23 8.49 -2.43
CA SER A 126 -2.55 7.92 -2.22
C SER A 126 -2.47 6.42 -2.00
N GLY A 127 -3.23 5.93 -1.02
CA GLY A 127 -3.19 4.53 -0.70
C GLY A 127 -3.82 4.16 0.63
N ILE A 128 -3.61 2.91 0.98
CA ILE A 128 -3.93 2.33 2.27
C ILE A 128 -2.70 1.61 2.80
N VAL A 129 -2.37 1.80 4.06
CA VAL A 129 -1.29 1.07 4.73
C VAL A 129 -1.89 0.15 5.79
N TYR A 130 -1.55 -1.12 5.77
CA TYR A 130 -1.98 -2.12 6.74
C TYR A 130 -0.86 -2.37 7.74
N HIS A 131 -1.06 -1.93 8.99
CA HIS A 131 -0.08 -2.17 10.03
C HIS A 131 -0.10 -3.64 10.46
N GLU A 132 1.02 -4.33 10.30
CA GLU A 132 1.13 -5.75 10.61
C GLU A 132 1.18 -6.06 12.10
N VAL A 133 0.59 -7.20 12.47
CA VAL A 133 0.67 -7.78 13.80
C VAL A 133 1.08 -9.24 13.73
N PHE A 134 1.98 -9.61 14.64
CA PHE A 134 2.54 -10.95 14.79
C PHE A 134 2.23 -11.50 16.19
N GLY A 135 2.12 -12.82 16.31
CA GLY A 135 1.89 -13.47 17.59
C GLY A 135 1.55 -14.96 17.40
N PRO A 136 2.55 -15.81 17.12
CA PRO A 136 2.32 -17.21 16.76
C PRO A 136 1.74 -18.04 17.92
N HIS A 137 1.92 -17.62 19.16
CA HIS A 137 1.45 -18.33 20.34
C HIS A 137 0.25 -17.63 21.00
N PRO A 138 -0.76 -18.38 21.50
CA PRO A 138 -1.96 -17.79 22.12
C PRO A 138 -1.70 -16.89 23.33
N ASP A 139 -0.62 -17.13 24.08
CA ASP A 139 -0.22 -16.33 25.24
C ASP A 139 0.24 -14.91 24.89
N GLN A 140 0.68 -14.69 23.65
CA GLN A 140 1.06 -13.37 23.13
C GLN A 140 -0.14 -12.51 22.70
N CYS A 141 -1.35 -13.08 22.69
CA CYS A 141 -2.52 -12.43 22.10
C CYS A 141 -2.81 -11.04 22.68
N GLU A 142 -2.76 -10.87 24.00
CA GLU A 142 -3.06 -9.58 24.63
C GLU A 142 -1.96 -8.53 24.36
N GLU A 143 -0.70 -8.94 24.44
CA GLU A 143 0.46 -8.07 24.18
C GLU A 143 0.45 -7.59 22.73
N SER A 144 0.36 -8.50 21.77
CA SER A 144 0.34 -8.18 20.33
C SER A 144 -0.85 -7.28 19.97
N LEU A 145 -2.04 -7.56 20.50
CA LEU A 145 -3.22 -6.73 20.23
C LEU A 145 -3.06 -5.32 20.82
N THR A 146 -2.54 -5.21 22.04
CA THR A 146 -2.31 -3.92 22.70
C THR A 146 -1.25 -3.11 21.96
N GLY A 147 -0.13 -3.74 21.59
CA GLY A 147 0.94 -3.10 20.82
C GLY A 147 0.46 -2.62 19.45
N MET A 148 -0.27 -3.47 18.71
CA MET A 148 -0.88 -3.09 17.43
C MET A 148 -1.84 -1.91 17.60
N ALA A 149 -2.73 -1.94 18.61
CA ALA A 149 -3.68 -0.86 18.84
C ALA A 149 -3.00 0.47 19.18
N ALA A 150 -1.93 0.43 19.99
CA ALA A 150 -1.13 1.61 20.31
C ALA A 150 -0.46 2.20 19.06
N ARG A 151 0.23 1.35 18.27
CA ARG A 151 0.89 1.77 17.03
C ARG A 151 -0.09 2.32 16.00
N VAL A 152 -1.25 1.68 15.82
CA VAL A 152 -2.32 2.20 14.97
C VAL A 152 -2.78 3.59 15.43
N GLY A 153 -2.90 3.80 16.74
CA GLY A 153 -3.22 5.11 17.31
C GLY A 153 -2.18 6.19 17.00
N GLU A 154 -0.89 5.85 17.05
CA GLU A 154 0.20 6.76 16.68
C GLU A 154 0.22 7.09 15.19
N LEU A 155 0.03 6.08 14.33
CA LEU A 155 0.08 6.22 12.88
C LEU A 155 -1.15 6.95 12.31
N ALA A 156 -2.26 6.99 13.04
CA ALA A 156 -3.48 7.68 12.63
C ALA A 156 -3.24 9.17 12.29
N ARG A 157 -2.21 9.81 12.86
CA ARG A 157 -1.83 11.20 12.55
C ARG A 157 -1.42 11.44 11.09
N PHE A 158 -1.01 10.39 10.39
CA PHE A 158 -0.62 10.44 8.98
C PHE A 158 -1.78 10.15 8.01
N THR A 159 -2.98 9.84 8.54
CA THR A 159 -4.16 9.60 7.71
C THR A 159 -4.78 10.91 7.20
N GLY A 160 -5.45 10.83 6.06
CA GLY A 160 -6.11 11.97 5.44
C GLY A 160 -7.02 11.55 4.29
N PRO A 161 -7.49 12.49 3.45
CA PRO A 161 -8.43 12.19 2.36
C PRO A 161 -7.92 11.15 1.34
N ARG A 162 -6.59 11.04 1.15
CA ARG A 162 -5.96 10.12 0.18
C ARG A 162 -5.22 8.95 0.80
N VAL A 163 -4.97 8.98 2.11
CA VAL A 163 -4.15 7.99 2.84
C VAL A 163 -4.97 7.41 3.97
N ARG A 164 -5.17 6.09 3.94
CA ARG A 164 -5.97 5.35 4.93
C ARG A 164 -5.09 4.35 5.69
N LEU A 165 -5.55 3.97 6.88
CA LEU A 165 -4.90 2.97 7.73
C LEU A 165 -5.83 1.75 7.89
N GLY A 166 -5.23 0.57 7.79
CA GLY A 166 -5.83 -0.74 8.08
C GLY A 166 -4.93 -1.55 9.01
N VAL A 167 -5.30 -2.79 9.28
CA VAL A 167 -4.47 -3.73 10.06
C VAL A 167 -4.27 -5.04 9.30
N SER A 168 -3.16 -5.71 9.54
CA SER A 168 -2.84 -6.98 8.89
C SER A 168 -2.36 -8.02 9.92
N PRO A 169 -3.18 -8.98 10.35
CA PRO A 169 -2.65 -10.19 10.97
C PRO A 169 -1.86 -10.97 9.91
N HIS A 170 -0.52 -10.96 10.01
CA HIS A 170 0.41 -11.29 8.92
C HIS A 170 0.02 -12.54 8.10
N ALA A 171 0.00 -13.72 8.73
CA ALA A 171 -0.34 -14.99 8.08
C ALA A 171 -0.76 -16.08 9.10
N PRO A 172 -1.51 -17.12 8.67
CA PRO A 172 -1.93 -18.23 9.52
C PRO A 172 -0.80 -18.94 10.28
N TYR A 173 0.42 -18.97 9.72
CA TYR A 173 1.59 -19.61 10.32
C TYR A 173 2.39 -18.70 11.28
N THR A 174 2.06 -17.40 11.38
CA THR A 174 2.74 -16.44 12.28
C THR A 174 1.81 -15.77 13.28
N VAL A 175 0.51 -16.03 13.20
CA VAL A 175 -0.51 -15.43 14.06
C VAL A 175 -1.44 -16.55 14.55
N SER A 176 -1.55 -16.69 15.87
CA SER A 176 -2.42 -17.70 16.48
C SER A 176 -3.91 -17.44 16.17
N GLY A 177 -4.71 -18.50 16.12
CA GLY A 177 -6.16 -18.39 15.91
C GLY A 177 -6.88 -17.42 16.87
N PRO A 178 -6.58 -17.44 18.19
CA PRO A 178 -7.12 -16.45 19.13
C PRO A 178 -6.75 -15.00 18.78
N LEU A 179 -5.50 -14.73 18.40
CA LEU A 179 -5.07 -13.39 18.00
C LEU A 179 -5.76 -12.95 16.70
N TYR A 180 -5.90 -13.83 15.71
CA TYR A 180 -6.67 -13.57 14.49
C TYR A 180 -8.09 -13.12 14.79
N ALA A 181 -8.81 -13.88 15.61
CA ALA A 181 -10.19 -13.57 15.99
C ALA A 181 -10.28 -12.22 16.70
N ARG A 182 -9.32 -11.90 17.56
CA ARG A 182 -9.27 -10.64 18.31
C ARG A 182 -8.96 -9.44 17.43
N VAL A 183 -8.01 -9.55 16.51
CA VAL A 183 -7.68 -8.50 15.52
C VAL A 183 -8.88 -8.25 14.60
N ALA A 184 -9.52 -9.32 14.10
CA ALA A 184 -10.70 -9.21 13.24
C ALA A 184 -11.87 -8.52 13.96
N ALA A 185 -12.15 -8.89 15.22
CA ALA A 185 -13.18 -8.22 16.02
C ALA A 185 -12.83 -6.74 16.27
N TRP A 186 -11.58 -6.46 16.66
CA TRP A 186 -11.11 -5.11 16.93
C TRP A 186 -11.24 -4.19 15.71
N ALA A 187 -10.85 -4.68 14.53
CA ALA A 187 -10.93 -3.94 13.27
C ALA A 187 -12.38 -3.73 12.84
N LYS A 188 -13.25 -4.75 12.98
CA LYS A 188 -14.68 -4.65 12.70
C LYS A 188 -15.35 -3.56 13.52
N HIS A 189 -15.06 -3.48 14.83
CA HIS A 189 -15.62 -2.43 15.70
C HIS A 189 -15.22 -1.01 15.29
N ARG A 190 -14.12 -0.86 14.56
CA ARG A 190 -13.57 0.43 14.10
C ARG A 190 -13.81 0.68 12.61
N ALA A 191 -14.53 -0.21 11.93
CA ALA A 191 -14.67 -0.21 10.48
C ALA A 191 -13.32 -0.11 9.74
N MET A 192 -12.27 -0.70 10.32
CA MET A 192 -10.94 -0.72 9.71
C MET A 192 -10.82 -1.92 8.77
N PRO A 193 -10.29 -1.71 7.55
CA PRO A 193 -10.04 -2.79 6.60
C PRO A 193 -8.89 -3.69 7.06
N ILE A 194 -8.90 -4.92 6.57
CA ILE A 194 -7.90 -5.96 6.88
C ILE A 194 -7.30 -6.48 5.58
N ALA A 195 -5.98 -6.71 5.60
CA ALA A 195 -5.25 -7.51 4.61
C ALA A 195 -4.57 -8.69 5.31
N VAL A 196 -4.30 -9.79 4.60
CA VAL A 196 -3.66 -10.99 5.17
C VAL A 196 -3.03 -11.83 4.06
N HIS A 197 -1.86 -12.42 4.32
CA HIS A 197 -1.29 -13.45 3.47
C HIS A 197 -1.94 -14.80 3.81
N VAL A 198 -2.41 -15.54 2.80
CA VAL A 198 -3.03 -16.86 2.99
C VAL A 198 -2.66 -17.75 1.81
N ALA A 199 -2.22 -18.97 2.13
CA ALA A 199 -1.88 -20.00 1.14
C ALA A 199 -0.83 -19.50 0.12
N GLU A 200 0.21 -18.83 0.62
CA GLU A 200 1.30 -18.25 -0.19
C GLU A 200 2.26 -19.34 -0.68
N SER A 201 2.44 -20.42 0.09
CA SER A 201 3.33 -21.54 -0.24
C SER A 201 2.64 -22.90 -0.11
N MET A 202 3.21 -23.92 -0.78
CA MET A 202 2.75 -25.29 -0.63
C MET A 202 3.00 -25.83 0.78
N GLU A 203 4.07 -25.37 1.43
CA GLU A 203 4.44 -25.70 2.81
C GLU A 203 3.40 -25.17 3.82
N GLU A 204 2.76 -24.04 3.52
CA GLU A 204 1.70 -23.47 4.37
C GLU A 204 0.40 -24.29 4.32
N THR A 205 0.10 -24.90 3.18
CA THR A 205 -1.18 -25.58 2.94
C THR A 205 -1.18 -27.08 3.24
N ARG A 206 -0.05 -27.63 3.71
CA ARG A 206 0.16 -29.06 3.98
C ARG A 206 0.09 -29.43 5.45
#